data_AF-A0A948SC25-F1
#
_entry.id   AF-A0A948SC25-F1
#
_cell.length_a   1.000
_cell.length_b   1.000
_cell.length_c   1.000
_cell.angle_alpha   90.00
_cell.angle_beta   90.00
_cell.angle_gamma   90.00
#
_symmetry.space_group_name_H-M   'P 1'
#
loop_
_entity.id
_entity.type
_entity.pdbx_description
1 polymer ?
#
loop_
_entity_poly.entity_id
_entity_poly.type
_entity_poly.pdbx_seq_one_letter_code
_entity_poly.pdbx_strand_id
1 'polypeptide(L)'
;MFIKVNLFQWLKASFAALRNGRNKTSAPSPLPSSSDLTSPTLPKSSPQRISASTQKPTSATIAPKASDGWQLDPRSARNLATVKPELQTLGRKLLKRLADEGLTFKVTSGARTQAEQDALFAQGRTKPGPVVTWTRRSRHIGGRAIDLTLFHGKNPVWESKHYDRAGEIGESLGLVWGGRWKTPDRPHFELPV
;
A
#
# COMPACT_ATOMS: atom_id res chain seq x y z
N MET A 1 26.31 0.14 7.63
CA MET A 1 25.06 -0.38 8.23
C MET A 1 23.93 -0.20 7.22
N PHE A 2 23.62 -1.24 6.43
CA PHE A 2 22.55 -1.18 5.42
C PHE A 2 21.21 -1.39 6.13
N ILE A 3 20.46 -0.31 6.32
CA ILE A 3 19.10 -0.39 6.85
C ILE A 3 18.27 -1.05 5.75
N LYS A 4 17.87 -2.31 5.94
CA LYS A 4 16.85 -2.98 5.13
C LYS A 4 15.54 -2.21 5.34
N VAL A 5 15.30 -1.19 4.52
CA VAL A 5 14.05 -0.45 4.52
C VAL A 5 13.01 -1.38 3.94
N ASN A 6 12.23 -2.01 4.82
CA ASN A 6 11.17 -2.90 4.42
C ASN A 6 10.04 -2.05 3.83
N LEU A 7 9.94 -2.04 2.51
CA LEU A 7 8.93 -1.39 1.68
C LEU A 7 7.48 -1.65 2.15
N PHE A 8 7.23 -2.74 2.85
CA PHE A 8 5.93 -3.02 3.47
C PHE A 8 5.57 -2.06 4.60
N GLN A 9 6.56 -1.35 5.16
CA GLN A 9 6.33 -0.24 6.09
C GLN A 9 5.93 1.06 5.35
N TRP A 10 6.33 1.26 4.09
CA TRP A 10 5.92 2.43 3.28
C TRP A 10 4.41 2.42 3.00
N LEU A 11 3.89 1.27 2.58
CA LEU A 11 2.47 1.11 2.29
C LEU A 11 1.58 1.18 3.55
N LYS A 12 2.01 0.57 4.67
CA LYS A 12 1.32 0.67 5.97
C LYS A 12 1.33 2.10 6.52
N ALA A 13 2.46 2.80 6.46
CA ALA A 13 2.61 4.15 7.00
C ALA A 13 1.92 5.22 6.13
N SER A 14 1.98 5.09 4.79
CA SER A 14 1.29 6.02 3.88
C SER A 14 -0.23 5.96 4.05
N PHE A 15 -0.78 4.78 4.35
CA PHE A 15 -2.20 4.62 4.65
C PHE A 15 -2.62 5.30 5.96
N ALA A 16 -1.77 5.25 6.99
CA ALA A 16 -2.00 5.94 8.25
C ALA A 16 -1.94 7.48 8.09
N ALA A 17 -0.98 7.98 7.31
CA ALA A 17 -0.82 9.42 7.04
C ALA A 17 -2.02 10.00 6.26
N LEU A 18 -2.55 9.28 5.27
CA LEU A 18 -3.73 9.69 4.49
C LEU A 18 -5.05 9.70 5.29
N ARG A 19 -5.14 8.94 6.40
CA ARG A 19 -6.29 8.97 7.32
C ARG A 19 -6.21 10.14 8.29
N ASN A 20 -5.00 10.50 8.73
CA ASN A 20 -4.78 11.55 9.73
C ASN A 20 -4.68 12.96 9.14
N GLY A 21 -4.50 13.11 7.82
CA GLY A 21 -4.41 14.41 7.15
C GLY A 21 -5.74 15.08 6.78
N ARG A 22 -6.90 14.51 7.15
CA ARG A 22 -8.22 15.00 6.70
C ARG A 22 -9.12 15.63 7.77
N ASN A 23 -8.69 15.68 9.03
CA ASN A 23 -9.43 16.35 10.10
C ASN A 23 -8.51 17.29 10.89
N LYS A 24 -8.38 18.55 10.47
CA LYS A 24 -8.03 19.67 11.37
C LYS A 24 -8.58 21.00 10.84
N THR A 25 -9.83 21.29 11.20
CA THR A 25 -10.30 22.65 11.49
C THR A 25 -11.12 22.59 12.77
N SER A 26 -10.49 22.87 13.91
CA SER A 26 -11.14 23.47 15.08
C SER A 26 -10.09 23.85 16.14
N ALA A 27 -10.17 25.10 16.59
CA ALA A 27 -9.43 25.70 17.69
C ALA A 27 -10.01 25.23 19.06
N PRO A 28 -9.32 25.48 20.20
CA PRO A 28 -9.41 24.66 21.41
C PRO A 28 -10.27 25.29 22.53
N SER A 29 -10.75 24.45 23.48
CA SER A 29 -11.10 24.76 24.90
C SER A 29 -11.62 23.49 25.62
N PRO A 30 -11.74 23.43 26.97
CA PRO A 30 -10.68 23.05 27.90
C PRO A 30 -11.02 21.80 28.76
N LEU A 31 -10.05 21.38 29.58
CA LEU A 31 -10.10 20.26 30.55
C LEU A 31 -11.22 20.37 31.60
N PRO A 32 -11.59 19.23 32.23
CA PRO A 32 -11.61 19.24 33.70
C PRO A 32 -10.97 18.00 34.37
N SER A 33 -10.17 18.29 35.40
CA SER A 33 -10.17 17.83 36.80
C SER A 33 -10.53 16.38 37.19
N SER A 34 -9.66 15.83 38.07
CA SER A 34 -9.81 14.75 39.08
C SER A 34 -11.15 14.77 39.83
N SER A 35 -11.65 13.72 40.49
CA SER A 35 -11.05 12.60 41.24
C SER A 35 -12.10 11.49 41.44
N ASP A 36 -11.68 10.24 41.70
CA ASP A 36 -12.03 9.51 42.94
C ASP A 36 -11.73 8.01 42.87
N LEU A 37 -11.17 7.55 43.98
CA LEU A 37 -10.78 6.19 44.33
C LEU A 37 -11.99 5.41 44.84
N THR A 38 -12.13 4.14 44.43
CA THR A 38 -12.31 3.00 45.34
C THR A 38 -12.40 1.67 44.57
N SER A 39 -11.57 0.70 44.98
CA SER A 39 -11.76 -0.75 44.73
C SER A 39 -12.47 -1.35 45.95
N PRO A 40 -13.16 -2.51 45.87
CA PRO A 40 -12.44 -3.79 46.04
C PRO A 40 -13.01 -5.06 45.32
N THR A 41 -12.05 -5.92 44.92
CA THR A 41 -11.98 -7.40 44.99
C THR A 41 -12.80 -8.36 44.07
N LEU A 42 -12.03 -9.32 43.52
CA LEU A 42 -12.30 -10.51 42.68
C LEU A 42 -13.19 -11.61 43.33
N PRO A 43 -13.71 -12.58 42.55
CA PRO A 43 -12.99 -13.85 42.39
C PRO A 43 -12.97 -14.47 40.97
N LYS A 44 -12.07 -15.45 40.86
CA LYS A 44 -11.60 -16.25 39.71
C LYS A 44 -12.69 -16.99 38.91
N SER A 45 -12.50 -17.09 37.60
CA SER A 45 -12.85 -18.30 36.84
C SER A 45 -11.96 -18.47 35.58
N SER A 46 -11.53 -19.72 35.38
CA SER A 46 -10.59 -20.21 34.36
C SER A 46 -11.11 -20.08 32.93
N PRO A 47 -10.25 -19.91 31.91
CA PRO A 47 -10.59 -20.31 30.55
C PRO A 47 -10.21 -21.77 30.32
N GLN A 48 -11.21 -22.59 29.99
CA GLN A 48 -11.01 -23.93 29.48
C GLN A 48 -10.32 -23.92 28.11
N ARG A 49 -9.44 -24.91 27.98
CA ARG A 49 -8.73 -25.35 26.79
C ARG A 49 -9.71 -25.89 25.74
N ILE A 50 -9.76 -25.28 24.56
CA ILE A 50 -10.27 -25.94 23.35
C ILE A 50 -9.11 -26.25 22.43
N SER A 51 -8.88 -27.55 22.24
CA SER A 51 -7.98 -28.12 21.24
C SER A 51 -8.85 -28.76 20.17
N ALA A 52 -8.76 -28.28 18.93
CA ALA A 52 -9.21 -28.92 17.68
C ALA A 52 -9.01 -27.86 16.58
N SER A 53 -8.67 -28.17 15.34
CA SER A 53 -8.22 -29.37 14.65
C SER A 53 -7.82 -28.83 13.27
N THR A 54 -6.78 -29.42 12.70
CA THR A 54 -6.40 -29.44 11.28
C THR A 54 -7.44 -28.91 10.30
N GLN A 55 -7.06 -27.94 9.46
CA GLN A 55 -7.16 -28.06 8.00
C GLN A 55 -6.46 -26.90 7.28
N LYS A 56 -5.46 -27.28 6.49
CA LYS A 56 -4.78 -26.47 5.47
C LYS A 56 -5.70 -26.39 4.25
N PRO A 57 -6.13 -25.20 3.78
CA PRO A 57 -6.67 -25.12 2.43
C PRO A 57 -5.51 -24.99 1.47
N THR A 58 -5.36 -26.05 0.68
CA THR A 58 -4.58 -26.17 -0.54
C THR A 58 -4.82 -25.02 -1.51
N SER A 59 -3.75 -24.64 -2.22
CA SER A 59 -3.75 -23.75 -3.38
C SER A 59 -4.96 -23.95 -4.29
N ALA A 60 -5.92 -23.03 -4.25
CA ALA A 60 -6.96 -22.96 -5.25
C ALA A 60 -6.39 -22.23 -6.48
N THR A 61 -6.18 -22.99 -7.56
CA THR A 61 -6.02 -22.44 -8.90
C THR A 61 -7.33 -21.73 -9.27
N ILE A 62 -7.32 -20.40 -9.29
CA ILE A 62 -8.45 -19.60 -9.76
C ILE A 62 -8.32 -19.51 -11.29
N ALA A 63 -9.29 -20.11 -12.00
CA ALA A 63 -9.40 -20.00 -13.45
C ALA A 63 -9.68 -18.54 -13.87
N PRO A 64 -9.17 -18.07 -15.03
CA PRO A 64 -9.42 -16.72 -15.50
C PRO A 64 -10.90 -16.54 -15.82
N LYS A 65 -11.56 -15.60 -15.13
CA LYS A 65 -12.84 -15.06 -15.59
C LYS A 65 -12.53 -13.85 -16.46
N ALA A 66 -12.83 -13.93 -17.75
CA ALA A 66 -12.84 -12.78 -18.63
C ALA A 66 -13.67 -11.66 -17.97
N SER A 67 -13.08 -10.48 -17.79
CA SER A 67 -13.68 -9.43 -16.99
C SER A 67 -14.70 -8.61 -17.78
N ASP A 68 -15.75 -9.26 -18.28
CA ASP A 68 -16.87 -8.53 -18.88
C ASP A 68 -17.47 -7.60 -17.82
N GLY A 69 -17.46 -6.29 -18.10
CA GLY A 69 -17.91 -5.26 -17.16
C GLY A 69 -16.87 -4.78 -16.14
N TRP A 70 -15.57 -5.03 -16.33
CA TRP A 70 -14.54 -4.46 -15.46
C TRP A 70 -14.57 -2.94 -15.43
N GLN A 71 -14.50 -2.39 -14.22
CA GLN A 71 -14.44 -0.96 -13.96
C GLN A 71 -13.19 -0.61 -13.17
N LEU A 72 -12.58 0.52 -13.51
CA LEU A 72 -11.43 1.03 -12.79
C LEU A 72 -11.86 1.50 -11.38
N ASP A 73 -11.19 0.98 -10.35
CA ASP A 73 -11.40 1.41 -8.97
C ASP A 73 -11.24 2.95 -8.82
N PRO A 74 -12.13 3.65 -8.08
CA PRO A 74 -12.06 5.10 -7.94
C PRO A 74 -10.76 5.64 -7.32
N ARG A 75 -10.08 4.89 -6.44
CA ARG A 75 -8.76 5.29 -5.93
C ARG A 75 -7.73 5.22 -7.06
N SER A 76 -7.76 4.13 -7.82
CA SER A 76 -6.85 3.98 -8.96
C SER A 76 -7.06 5.10 -9.98
N ALA A 77 -8.31 5.46 -10.28
CA ALA A 77 -8.64 6.57 -11.16
C ALA A 77 -8.04 7.90 -10.67
N ARG A 78 -8.23 8.25 -9.39
CA ARG A 78 -7.68 9.47 -8.81
C ARG A 78 -6.14 9.51 -8.85
N ASN A 79 -5.48 8.41 -8.51
CA ASN A 79 -4.02 8.37 -8.51
C ASN A 79 -3.46 8.39 -9.93
N LEU A 80 -4.06 7.67 -10.88
CA LEU A 80 -3.63 7.70 -12.27
C LEU A 80 -3.82 9.10 -12.89
N ALA A 81 -4.87 9.84 -12.53
CA ALA A 81 -5.07 11.20 -13.03
C ALA A 81 -3.90 12.17 -12.71
N THR A 82 -3.06 11.84 -11.73
CA THR A 82 -1.91 12.67 -11.32
C THR A 82 -0.64 12.41 -12.12
N VAL A 83 -0.54 11.31 -12.88
CA VAL A 83 0.70 10.92 -13.60
C VAL A 83 0.65 11.26 -15.08
N LYS A 84 1.78 11.12 -15.79
CA LYS A 84 1.86 11.41 -17.23
C LYS A 84 0.84 10.59 -18.04
N PRO A 85 0.23 11.15 -19.11
CA PRO A 85 -0.82 10.48 -19.90
C PRO A 85 -0.45 9.06 -20.38
N GLU A 86 0.80 8.88 -20.78
CA GLU A 86 1.34 7.57 -21.18
C GLU A 86 1.23 6.54 -20.05
N LEU A 87 1.67 6.90 -18.84
CA LEU A 87 1.58 6.04 -17.66
C LEU A 87 0.13 5.80 -17.22
N GLN A 88 -0.78 6.74 -17.45
CA GLN A 88 -2.21 6.52 -17.22
C GLN A 88 -2.74 5.40 -18.11
N THR A 89 -2.36 5.42 -19.39
CA THR A 89 -2.78 4.43 -20.38
C THR A 89 -2.22 3.05 -20.04
N LEU A 90 -0.91 2.96 -19.77
CA LEU A 90 -0.26 1.70 -19.42
C LEU A 90 -0.75 1.15 -18.08
N GLY A 91 -0.94 2.01 -17.07
CA GLY A 91 -1.50 1.63 -15.77
C GLY A 91 -2.90 1.04 -15.87
N ARG A 92 -3.79 1.62 -16.71
CA ARG A 92 -5.12 1.04 -16.97
C ARG A 92 -5.04 -0.33 -17.63
N LYS A 93 -4.18 -0.50 -18.63
CA LYS A 93 -3.95 -1.80 -19.29
C LYS A 93 -3.43 -2.85 -18.31
N LEU A 94 -2.48 -2.48 -17.45
CA LEU A 94 -1.93 -3.35 -16.41
C LEU A 94 -3.01 -3.80 -15.43
N LEU A 95 -3.78 -2.87 -14.88
CA LEU A 95 -4.87 -3.19 -13.94
C LEU A 95 -5.95 -4.08 -14.57
N LYS A 96 -6.29 -3.84 -15.85
CA LYS A 96 -7.25 -4.67 -16.58
C LYS A 96 -6.75 -6.10 -16.74
N ARG A 97 -5.50 -6.30 -17.19
CA ARG A 97 -4.89 -7.63 -17.35
C ARG A 97 -4.80 -8.38 -16.01
N LEU A 98 -4.46 -7.68 -14.94
CA LEU A 98 -4.47 -8.26 -13.59
C LEU A 98 -5.88 -8.69 -13.16
N ALA A 99 -6.89 -7.88 -13.46
CA ALA A 99 -8.27 -8.22 -13.16
C ALA A 99 -8.80 -9.40 -13.98
N ASP A 100 -8.37 -9.56 -15.24
CA ASP A 100 -8.68 -10.75 -16.06
C ASP A 100 -8.09 -12.04 -15.45
N GLU A 101 -7.01 -11.93 -14.67
CA GLU A 101 -6.43 -13.03 -13.88
C GLU A 101 -7.05 -13.15 -12.47
N GLY A 102 -8.12 -12.41 -12.16
CA GLY A 102 -8.77 -12.40 -10.85
C GLY A 102 -8.00 -11.65 -9.76
N LEU A 103 -6.97 -10.89 -10.11
CA LEU A 103 -6.12 -10.15 -9.17
C LEU A 103 -6.60 -8.71 -9.02
N THR A 104 -7.07 -8.37 -7.82
CA THR A 104 -7.57 -7.02 -7.52
C THR A 104 -6.43 -6.10 -7.09
N PHE A 105 -5.61 -5.65 -8.03
CA PHE A 105 -4.64 -4.59 -7.78
C PHE A 105 -5.29 -3.21 -7.89
N LYS A 106 -4.76 -2.26 -7.09
CA LYS A 106 -5.18 -0.85 -7.13
C LYS A 106 -3.95 0.05 -7.08
N VAL A 107 -4.00 1.17 -7.80
CA VAL A 107 -2.94 2.19 -7.70
C VAL A 107 -3.11 2.91 -6.37
N THR A 108 -2.10 2.81 -5.51
CA THR A 108 -2.08 3.41 -4.17
C THR A 108 -1.24 4.67 -4.07
N SER A 109 -0.31 4.88 -5.00
CA SER A 109 0.42 6.15 -5.14
C SER A 109 0.60 6.52 -6.61
N GLY A 110 0.42 7.81 -6.91
CA GLY A 110 0.64 8.41 -8.23
C GLY A 110 1.78 9.43 -8.16
N ALA A 111 1.60 10.61 -8.75
CA ALA A 111 2.61 11.67 -8.68
C ALA A 111 2.77 12.22 -7.25
N ARG A 112 3.96 12.77 -7.00
CA ARG A 112 4.34 13.37 -5.72
C ARG A 112 5.15 14.64 -5.97
N THR A 113 4.99 15.63 -5.11
CA THR A 113 5.83 16.84 -5.08
C THR A 113 7.18 16.57 -4.40
N GLN A 114 8.17 17.46 -4.61
CA GLN A 114 9.46 17.34 -3.93
C GLN A 114 9.30 17.46 -2.41
N ALA A 115 8.45 18.38 -1.93
CA ALA A 115 8.21 18.59 -0.50
C ALA A 115 7.62 17.33 0.18
N GLU A 116 6.68 16.65 -0.47
CA GLU A 116 6.15 15.38 0.03
C GLU A 116 7.22 14.28 0.05
N GLN A 117 8.09 14.22 -0.96
CA GLN A 117 9.19 13.26 -0.99
C GLN A 117 10.21 13.52 0.13
N ASP A 118 10.54 14.78 0.39
CA ASP A 118 11.46 15.18 1.45
C ASP A 118 10.87 14.87 2.83
N ALA A 119 9.56 15.05 3.00
CA ALA A 119 8.85 14.64 4.22
C ALA A 119 8.91 13.12 4.45
N LEU A 120 8.73 12.30 3.41
CA LEU A 120 8.89 10.85 3.48
C LEU A 120 10.34 10.46 3.79
N PHE A 121 11.31 11.16 3.22
CA PHE A 121 12.72 10.92 3.49
C PHE A 121 13.09 11.26 4.95
N ALA A 122 12.50 12.30 5.53
CA ALA A 122 12.72 12.67 6.92
C ALA A 122 12.23 11.61 7.93
N GLN A 123 11.23 10.80 7.57
CA GLN A 123 10.66 9.78 8.45
C GLN A 123 11.66 8.68 8.81
N GLY A 124 11.76 8.36 10.10
CA GLY A 124 12.76 7.43 10.65
C GLY A 124 14.19 7.95 10.64
N ARG A 125 14.38 9.25 10.33
CA ARG A 125 15.68 9.93 10.32
C ARG A 125 15.64 11.16 11.23
N THR A 126 14.93 12.20 10.79
CA THR A 126 14.77 13.47 11.52
C THR A 126 13.35 13.65 12.06
N LYS A 127 12.40 12.79 11.65
CA LYS A 127 11.05 12.69 12.21
C LYS A 127 10.79 11.26 12.68
N PRO A 128 9.96 11.05 13.72
CA PRO A 128 9.58 9.71 14.16
C PRO A 128 8.88 8.89 13.06
N GLY A 129 8.90 7.56 13.22
CA GLY A 129 8.26 6.61 12.31
C GLY A 129 9.27 5.72 11.60
N PRO A 130 8.81 4.70 10.84
CA PRO A 130 9.72 3.86 10.06
C PRO A 130 10.35 4.65 8.91
N VAL A 131 11.55 4.26 8.49
CA VAL A 131 12.09 4.70 7.21
C VAL A 131 11.20 4.10 6.11
N VAL A 132 10.72 4.95 5.18
CA VAL A 132 9.78 4.53 4.12
C VAL A 132 10.31 4.82 2.71
N THR A 133 11.42 5.52 2.59
CA THR A 133 12.12 5.73 1.33
C THR A 133 13.61 5.89 1.57
N TRP A 134 14.42 5.50 0.58
CA TRP A 134 15.87 5.67 0.59
C TRP A 134 16.34 6.83 -0.29
N THR A 135 15.47 7.44 -1.09
CA THR A 135 15.84 8.48 -2.07
C THR A 135 15.08 9.77 -1.84
N ARG A 136 15.73 10.91 -2.12
CA ARG A 136 15.06 12.22 -2.26
C ARG A 136 14.63 12.50 -3.70
N ARG A 137 15.20 11.76 -4.66
CA ARG A 137 14.91 11.86 -6.10
C ARG A 137 14.13 10.62 -6.50
N SER A 138 12.81 10.75 -6.56
CA SER A 138 11.88 9.68 -6.88
C SER A 138 11.24 9.92 -8.24
N ARG A 139 10.94 8.85 -8.99
CA ARG A 139 10.22 8.93 -10.27
C ARG A 139 8.74 9.31 -10.12
N HIS A 140 8.21 9.24 -8.89
CA HIS A 140 6.91 9.85 -8.57
C HIS A 140 6.95 11.37 -8.72
N ILE A 141 8.13 11.99 -8.54
CA ILE A 141 8.35 13.40 -8.85
C ILE A 141 8.33 13.55 -10.37
N GLY A 142 7.38 14.35 -10.86
CA GLY A 142 7.11 14.49 -12.29
C GLY A 142 6.19 13.42 -12.88
N GLY A 143 5.53 12.61 -12.04
CA GLY A 143 4.45 11.72 -12.46
C GLY A 143 4.88 10.61 -13.42
N ARG A 144 6.09 10.05 -13.22
CA ARG A 144 6.63 8.97 -14.07
C ARG A 144 6.57 7.59 -13.42
N ALA A 145 6.02 7.48 -12.21
CA ALA A 145 5.86 6.23 -11.50
C ALA A 145 4.51 6.12 -10.80
N ILE A 146 4.08 4.87 -10.59
CA ILE A 146 2.92 4.47 -9.81
C ILE A 146 3.27 3.30 -8.92
N ASP A 147 2.60 3.21 -7.77
CA ASP A 147 2.67 2.05 -6.89
C ASP A 147 1.34 1.30 -6.89
N LEU A 148 1.41 -0.02 -7.06
CA LEU A 148 0.27 -0.93 -7.02
C LEU A 148 0.23 -1.72 -5.72
N THR A 149 -0.98 -1.95 -5.19
CA THR A 149 -1.19 -2.82 -4.03
C THR A 149 -2.28 -3.85 -4.36
N LEU A 150 -2.05 -5.11 -4.00
CA LEU A 150 -3.06 -6.18 -4.08
C LEU A 150 -4.09 -6.03 -2.96
N PHE A 151 -5.36 -6.29 -3.24
CA PHE A 151 -6.45 -6.28 -2.27
C PHE A 151 -7.23 -7.59 -2.23
N HIS A 152 -7.58 -8.04 -1.03
CA HIS A 152 -8.63 -9.03 -0.78
C HIS A 152 -9.82 -8.30 -0.15
N GLY A 153 -10.83 -8.02 -0.97
CA GLY A 153 -11.94 -7.13 -0.59
C GLY A 153 -11.42 -5.72 -0.26
N LYS A 154 -11.58 -5.29 0.99
CA LYS A 154 -11.10 -3.98 1.48
C LYS A 154 -9.68 -4.03 2.05
N ASN A 155 -9.13 -5.22 2.25
CA ASN A 155 -7.87 -5.40 2.98
C ASN A 155 -6.69 -5.41 2.01
N PRO A 156 -5.66 -4.58 2.23
CA PRO A 156 -4.45 -4.62 1.45
C PRO A 156 -3.62 -5.86 1.78
N VAL A 157 -3.10 -6.51 0.76
CA VAL A 157 -2.15 -7.62 0.84
C VAL A 157 -0.79 -7.10 0.42
N TRP A 158 0.06 -6.92 1.42
CA TRP A 158 1.39 -6.36 1.22
C TRP A 158 2.34 -7.35 0.59
N GLU A 159 2.27 -8.63 0.99
CA GLU A 159 3.20 -9.67 0.57
C GLU A 159 2.46 -10.73 -0.24
N SER A 160 2.90 -10.96 -1.48
CA SER A 160 2.35 -12.01 -2.32
C SER A 160 3.23 -12.28 -3.54
N LYS A 161 3.28 -13.53 -3.99
CA LYS A 161 3.85 -13.88 -5.32
C LYS A 161 3.13 -13.20 -6.48
N HIS A 162 1.90 -12.72 -6.28
CA HIS A 162 1.14 -12.00 -7.30
C HIS A 162 1.76 -10.66 -7.70
N TYR A 163 2.64 -10.08 -6.87
CA TYR A 163 3.42 -8.92 -7.29
C TYR A 163 4.43 -9.26 -8.39
N ASP A 164 5.01 -10.47 -8.36
CA ASP A 164 5.91 -10.91 -9.42
C ASP A 164 5.15 -11.06 -10.75
N ARG A 165 3.92 -11.58 -10.68
CA ARG A 165 3.01 -11.63 -11.84
C ARG A 165 2.64 -10.24 -12.36
N ALA A 166 2.34 -9.29 -11.47
CA ALA A 166 2.10 -7.89 -11.86
C ALA A 166 3.33 -7.27 -12.53
N GLY A 167 4.53 -7.60 -12.03
CA GLY A 167 5.80 -7.25 -12.63
C GLY A 167 5.92 -7.70 -14.08
N GLU A 168 5.76 -9.00 -14.31
CA GLU A 168 5.82 -9.61 -15.66
C GLU A 168 4.84 -8.97 -16.64
N ILE A 169 3.59 -8.73 -16.21
CA ILE A 169 2.58 -8.08 -17.06
C ILE A 169 2.99 -6.63 -17.34
N GLY A 170 3.46 -5.89 -16.33
CA GLY A 170 3.93 -4.52 -16.49
C GLY A 170 5.11 -4.41 -17.46
N GLU A 171 6.09 -5.28 -17.32
CA GLU A 171 7.23 -5.41 -18.23
C GLU A 171 6.76 -5.71 -19.67
N SER A 172 5.80 -6.63 -19.84
CA SER A 172 5.22 -6.94 -21.16
C SER A 172 4.48 -5.76 -21.82
N LEU A 173 4.08 -4.76 -21.03
CA LEU A 173 3.44 -3.52 -21.50
C LEU A 173 4.46 -2.38 -21.73
N GLY A 174 5.75 -2.63 -21.50
CA GLY A 174 6.83 -1.65 -21.66
C GLY A 174 7.14 -0.81 -20.42
N LEU A 175 6.61 -1.16 -19.25
CA LEU A 175 6.97 -0.51 -17.99
C LEU A 175 8.26 -1.10 -17.42
N VAL A 176 9.03 -0.28 -16.71
CA VAL A 176 10.10 -0.75 -15.83
C VAL A 176 9.48 -1.13 -14.49
N TRP A 177 9.79 -2.33 -13.99
CA TRP A 177 9.28 -2.82 -12.72
C TRP A 177 10.37 -2.84 -11.64
N GLY A 178 10.06 -2.25 -10.47
CA GLY A 178 10.99 -2.14 -9.35
C GLY A 178 11.37 -3.47 -8.70
N GLY A 179 10.61 -4.54 -8.93
CA GLY A 179 10.90 -5.87 -8.41
C GLY A 179 12.19 -6.50 -8.94
N ARG A 180 12.73 -6.02 -10.08
CA ARG A 180 14.02 -6.46 -10.65
C ARG A 180 15.24 -5.77 -10.05
N TRP A 181 15.06 -4.73 -9.25
CA TRP A 181 16.19 -3.96 -8.70
C TRP A 181 16.96 -4.76 -7.66
N LYS A 182 18.24 -4.39 -7.45
CA LYS A 182 19.10 -4.98 -6.41
C LYS A 182 18.45 -4.93 -5.02
N THR A 183 17.73 -3.85 -4.73
CA THR A 183 16.81 -3.75 -3.60
C THR A 183 15.41 -3.70 -4.18
N PRO A 184 14.67 -4.82 -4.20
CA PRO A 184 13.39 -4.88 -4.89
C PRO A 184 12.34 -3.93 -4.33
N ASP A 185 11.65 -3.24 -5.25
CA ASP A 185 10.47 -2.42 -4.99
C ASP A 185 9.28 -2.98 -5.77
N ARG A 186 8.66 -4.03 -5.23
CA ARG A 186 7.64 -4.83 -5.92
C ARG A 186 6.34 -4.06 -6.30
N PRO A 187 5.82 -3.13 -5.50
CA PRO A 187 4.71 -2.26 -5.87
C PRO A 187 5.02 -1.30 -7.02
N HIS A 188 6.29 -0.93 -7.21
CA HIS A 188 6.69 0.21 -8.05
C HIS A 188 6.78 -0.13 -9.54
N PHE A 189 6.15 0.72 -10.36
CA PHE A 189 6.24 0.69 -11.82
C PHE A 189 6.54 2.10 -12.35
N GLU A 190 7.41 2.20 -13.34
CA GLU A 190 7.76 3.47 -13.97
C GLU A 190 7.87 3.41 -15.49
N LEU A 191 7.77 4.57 -16.12
CA LEU A 191 8.08 4.72 -17.54
C LEU A 191 9.59 4.52 -17.77
N PRO A 192 9.99 3.88 -18.89
CA PRO A 192 11.39 3.79 -19.26
C PRO A 192 12.02 5.18 -19.42
N VAL A 193 13.34 5.24 -19.22
CA VAL A 193 14.15 6.47 -19.36
C VAL A 193 14.33 6.85 -20.81
#